data_AF-A0A328SQK7-F1
#
_entry.id   AF-A0A328SQK7-F1
#
_cell.length_a   1.000
_cell.length_b   1.000
_cell.length_c   1.000
_cell.angle_alpha   90.00
_cell.angle_beta   90.00
_cell.angle_gamma   90.00
#
_symmetry.space_group_name_H-M   'P 1'
#
loop_
_entity.id
_entity.type
_entity.pdbx_description
1 polymer ?
#
loop_
_entity_poly.entity_id
_entity_poly.type
_entity_poly.pdbx_seq_one_letter_code
_entity_poly.pdbx_strand_id
1 'polypeptide(L)'
;MDYIIEESGKIIAQIAYSTNNLVVDGRKIADVVTLGPLCVHPDYQRMGYAKKLIEYTMEKAKDLGIPFIFVIGDEKFYEPFGFESASEYGIQYNDIQDETPFFMVKVFDEDKINSLHGIYIDNPCFNVDENELEEFDKKFPFKKKEKLDGQLDF
;
A
#
# COMPACT_ATOMS: atom_id res chain seq x y z
N MET A 1 7.02 9.74 -3.29
CA MET A 1 8.25 9.63 -2.46
C MET A 1 8.91 8.33 -2.89
N ASP A 2 9.31 8.25 -4.16
CA ASP A 2 9.46 6.96 -4.83
C ASP A 2 10.94 6.67 -5.02
N TYR A 3 11.34 5.44 -4.69
CA TYR A 3 12.73 5.04 -4.66
C TYR A 3 12.93 3.67 -5.25
N ILE A 4 14.10 3.48 -5.83
CA ILE A 4 14.56 2.20 -6.37
C ILE A 4 15.85 1.78 -5.68
N ILE A 5 16.12 0.48 -5.71
CA ILE A 5 17.48 -0.05 -5.51
C ILE A 5 17.96 -0.54 -6.86
N GLU A 6 19.11 -0.04 -7.27
CA GLU A 6 19.81 -0.45 -8.49
C GLU A 6 21.08 -1.22 -8.13
N GLU A 7 21.30 -2.36 -8.79
CA GLU A 7 22.54 -3.13 -8.70
C GLU A 7 23.03 -3.49 -10.10
N SER A 8 24.28 -3.11 -10.43
CA SER A 8 24.92 -3.38 -11.72
C SER A 8 24.07 -2.96 -12.94
N GLY A 9 23.45 -1.78 -12.90
CA GLY A 9 22.62 -1.27 -14.02
C GLY A 9 21.19 -1.83 -14.06
N LYS A 10 20.78 -2.63 -13.06
CA LYS A 10 19.45 -3.25 -13.00
C LYS A 10 18.68 -2.77 -11.80
N ILE A 11 17.41 -2.42 -12.01
CA ILE A 11 16.47 -2.14 -10.93
C ILE A 11 16.07 -3.48 -10.28
N ILE A 12 16.42 -3.66 -9.01
CA ILE A 12 16.17 -4.90 -8.27
C ILE A 12 15.08 -4.76 -7.22
N ALA A 13 14.75 -3.53 -6.82
CA ALA A 13 13.64 -3.25 -5.92
C ALA A 13 13.08 -1.84 -6.16
N GLN A 14 11.81 -1.65 -5.83
CA GLN A 14 11.15 -0.34 -5.85
C GLN A 14 10.17 -0.19 -4.70
N ILE A 15 9.96 1.04 -4.27
CA ILE A 15 8.89 1.45 -3.37
C ILE A 15 8.28 2.75 -3.91
N ALA A 16 6.96 2.79 -4.00
CA ALA A 16 6.22 3.95 -4.48
C ALA A 16 5.13 4.35 -3.49
N TYR A 17 4.66 5.59 -3.62
CA TYR A 17 3.62 6.16 -2.77
C TYR A 17 2.57 6.87 -3.61
N SER A 18 1.32 6.75 -3.17
CA SER A 18 0.19 7.45 -3.76
C SER A 18 -0.47 8.37 -2.74
N THR A 19 -1.22 9.34 -3.24
CA THR A 19 -2.13 10.16 -2.43
C THR A 19 -3.54 9.62 -2.59
N ASN A 20 -4.19 9.38 -1.44
CA ASN A 20 -5.55 8.87 -1.34
C ASN A 20 -6.38 9.80 -0.46
N ASN A 21 -7.68 9.54 -0.38
CA ASN A 21 -8.62 10.44 0.26
C ASN A 21 -9.12 9.84 1.57
N LEU A 22 -9.20 10.66 2.61
CA LEU A 22 -9.98 10.37 3.81
C LEU A 22 -11.32 11.11 3.72
N VAL A 23 -12.42 10.39 3.95
CA VAL A 23 -13.79 10.87 3.73
C VAL A 23 -14.61 10.73 5.01
N VAL A 24 -15.41 11.75 5.33
CA VAL A 24 -16.43 11.74 6.40
C VAL A 24 -17.74 12.26 5.83
N ASP A 25 -18.86 11.58 6.10
CA ASP A 25 -20.20 11.93 5.59
C ASP A 25 -20.22 12.20 4.07
N GLY A 26 -19.47 11.42 3.30
CA GLY A 26 -19.36 11.54 1.85
C GLY A 26 -18.54 12.74 1.36
N ARG A 27 -17.83 13.45 2.25
CA ARG A 27 -16.95 14.58 1.89
C ARG A 27 -15.49 14.27 2.20
N LYS A 28 -14.61 14.57 1.25
CA LYS A 28 -13.15 14.52 1.47
C LYS A 28 -12.76 15.53 2.55
N ILE A 29 -12.07 15.06 3.58
CA ILE A 29 -11.57 15.88 4.69
C ILE A 29 -10.05 16.05 4.66
N ALA A 30 -9.32 15.10 4.07
CA ALA A 30 -7.85 15.15 4.00
C ALA A 30 -7.31 14.34 2.82
N ASP A 31 -6.13 14.74 2.37
CA ASP A 31 -5.22 13.90 1.57
C ASP A 31 -4.36 13.07 2.52
N VAL A 32 -4.20 11.79 2.21
CA VAL A 32 -3.39 10.84 2.98
C VAL A 32 -2.40 10.11 2.09
N VAL A 33 -1.26 9.73 2.65
CA VAL A 33 -0.18 9.06 1.93
C VAL A 33 -0.31 7.55 2.12
N THR A 34 -0.27 6.80 1.02
CA THR A 34 -0.32 5.33 1.04
C THR A 34 0.92 4.76 0.37
N LEU A 35 1.56 3.82 1.05
CA LEU A 35 2.66 3.02 0.53
C LEU A 35 2.10 1.97 -0.44
N GLY A 36 2.57 2.00 -1.67
CA GLY A 36 2.28 0.96 -2.65
C GLY A 36 2.50 1.41 -4.09
N PRO A 37 3.04 0.53 -4.97
CA PRO A 37 3.53 -0.81 -4.65
C PRO A 37 4.94 -0.84 -4.02
N LEU A 38 5.24 -1.94 -3.32
CA LEU A 38 6.59 -2.35 -2.91
C LEU A 38 6.93 -3.63 -3.66
N CYS A 39 8.03 -3.63 -4.40
CA CYS A 39 8.43 -4.78 -5.21
C CYS A 39 9.91 -5.09 -5.04
N VAL A 40 10.25 -6.38 -5.03
CA VAL A 40 11.61 -6.88 -5.12
C VAL A 40 11.66 -7.96 -6.21
N HIS A 41 12.63 -7.84 -7.10
CA HIS A 41 12.87 -8.82 -8.15
C HIS A 41 13.01 -10.23 -7.54
N PRO A 42 12.39 -11.29 -8.10
CA PRO A 42 12.36 -12.63 -7.51
C PRO A 42 13.72 -13.15 -7.02
N ASP A 43 14.76 -13.02 -7.84
CA ASP A 43 16.13 -13.46 -7.52
C ASP A 43 16.78 -12.71 -6.33
N TYR A 44 16.20 -11.58 -5.91
CA TYR A 44 16.70 -10.71 -4.85
C TYR A 44 15.77 -10.70 -3.62
N GLN A 45 14.72 -11.52 -3.60
CA GLN A 45 13.82 -11.64 -2.45
C GLN A 45 14.51 -12.28 -1.24
N ARG A 46 13.99 -12.01 -0.04
CA ARG A 46 14.55 -12.49 1.25
C ARG A 46 16.00 -12.05 1.55
N MET A 47 16.53 -11.10 0.79
CA MET A 47 17.86 -10.49 1.02
C MET A 47 17.80 -9.14 1.76
N GLY A 48 16.61 -8.75 2.25
CA GLY A 48 16.42 -7.52 3.05
C GLY A 48 16.24 -6.23 2.25
N TYR A 49 16.14 -6.28 0.91
CA TYR A 49 15.96 -5.07 0.09
C TYR A 49 14.65 -4.32 0.34
N ALA A 50 13.53 -5.05 0.52
CA ALA A 50 12.26 -4.44 0.88
C ALA A 50 12.34 -3.70 2.23
N LYS A 51 12.97 -4.34 3.23
CA LYS A 51 13.24 -3.74 4.54
C LYS A 51 14.05 -2.45 4.42
N LYS A 52 15.15 -2.47 3.66
CA LYS A 52 15.99 -1.29 3.43
C LYS A 52 15.20 -0.13 2.81
N LEU A 53 14.34 -0.42 1.83
CA LEU A 53 13.49 0.60 1.21
C LEU A 53 12.51 1.19 2.23
N ILE A 54 11.79 0.35 2.98
CA ILE A 54 10.84 0.82 4.00
C ILE A 54 11.54 1.68 5.04
N GLU A 55 12.63 1.20 5.66
CA GLU A 55 13.34 1.95 6.69
C GLU A 55 13.83 3.31 6.16
N TYR A 56 14.38 3.33 4.94
CA TYR A 56 14.83 4.56 4.31
C TYR A 56 13.68 5.56 4.06
N THR A 57 12.55 5.09 3.54
CA THR A 57 11.42 5.97 3.23
C THR A 57 10.64 6.41 4.47
N MET A 58 10.64 5.63 5.56
CA MET A 58 10.06 6.07 6.84
C MET A 58 10.84 7.25 7.43
N GLU A 59 12.16 7.23 7.38
CA GLU A 59 12.96 8.38 7.80
C GLU A 59 12.73 9.59 6.89
N LYS A 60 12.63 9.38 5.56
CA LYS A 60 12.29 10.47 4.63
C LYS A 60 10.89 11.04 4.87
N ALA A 61 9.93 10.21 5.26
CA ALA A 61 8.58 10.67 5.59
C ALA A 61 8.60 11.61 6.79
N LYS A 62 9.36 11.27 7.84
CA LYS A 62 9.57 12.13 9.01
C LYS A 62 10.25 13.46 8.62
N ASP A 63 11.31 13.40 7.81
CA ASP A 63 12.00 14.60 7.31
C ASP A 63 11.05 15.56 6.56
N LEU A 64 10.07 14.99 5.84
CA LEU A 64 9.07 15.74 5.08
C LEU A 64 7.86 16.20 5.91
N GLY A 65 7.80 15.86 7.21
CA GLY A 65 6.67 16.19 8.08
C GLY A 65 5.38 15.44 7.72
N ILE A 66 5.48 14.27 7.09
CA ILE A 66 4.33 13.40 6.85
C ILE A 66 3.92 12.78 8.20
N PRO A 67 2.68 12.98 8.67
CA PRO A 67 2.28 12.59 10.03
C PRO A 67 2.01 11.09 10.19
N PHE A 68 1.62 10.42 9.11
CA PHE A 68 1.34 8.99 9.07
C PHE A 68 1.30 8.48 7.62
N ILE A 69 1.46 7.17 7.45
CA ILE A 69 1.44 6.49 6.15
C ILE A 69 0.56 5.25 6.24
N PHE A 70 -0.39 5.09 5.31
CA PHE A 70 -1.20 3.88 5.20
C PHE A 70 -0.54 2.82 4.31
N VAL A 71 -0.93 1.56 4.49
CA VAL A 71 -0.59 0.45 3.60
C VAL A 71 -1.69 -0.60 3.61
N ILE A 72 -1.85 -1.29 2.48
CA ILE A 72 -2.74 -2.44 2.32
C ILE A 72 -1.83 -3.65 2.06
N GLY A 73 -1.78 -4.61 2.97
CA GLY A 73 -0.88 -5.76 2.85
C GLY A 73 -0.90 -6.73 4.03
N ASP A 74 0.08 -7.64 4.06
CA ASP A 74 0.21 -8.66 5.11
C ASP A 74 0.71 -8.04 6.43
N GLU A 75 -0.09 -8.16 7.48
CA GLU A 75 0.21 -7.70 8.85
C GLU A 75 1.58 -8.19 9.32
N LYS A 76 1.90 -9.48 9.11
CA LYS A 76 3.14 -10.11 9.61
C LYS A 76 4.37 -9.54 8.92
N PHE A 77 4.20 -9.00 7.71
CA PHE A 77 5.26 -8.36 6.98
C PHE A 77 5.48 -6.92 7.44
N TYR A 78 4.42 -6.17 7.74
CA TYR A 78 4.51 -4.73 8.01
C TYR A 78 4.59 -4.37 9.50
N GLU A 79 4.03 -5.18 10.41
CA GLU A 79 4.12 -5.01 11.87
C GLU A 79 5.56 -4.78 12.37
N PRO A 80 6.60 -5.49 11.89
CA PRO A 80 7.98 -5.25 12.34
C PRO A 80 8.53 -3.85 12.03
N PHE A 81 7.88 -3.11 11.13
CA PHE A 81 8.20 -1.71 10.82
C PHE A 81 7.37 -0.72 11.66
N GLY A 82 6.55 -1.25 12.58
CA GLY A 82 5.65 -0.52 13.47
C GLY A 82 4.44 0.04 12.75
N PHE A 83 3.94 -0.66 11.73
CA PHE A 83 2.60 -0.47 11.23
C PHE A 83 1.62 -1.17 12.16
N GLU A 84 0.48 -0.54 12.39
CA GLU A 84 -0.59 -1.00 13.27
C GLU A 84 -1.91 -0.96 12.51
N SER A 85 -2.95 -1.67 12.97
CA SER A 85 -4.25 -1.63 12.32
C SER A 85 -4.83 -0.21 12.30
N ALA A 86 -5.20 0.29 11.13
CA ALA A 86 -5.77 1.63 11.02
C ALA A 86 -7.14 1.77 11.71
N SER A 87 -7.83 0.64 11.93
CA SER A 87 -9.10 0.61 12.66
C SER A 87 -8.94 1.02 14.13
N GLU A 88 -7.75 0.86 14.73
CA GLU A 88 -7.46 1.31 16.09
C GLU A 88 -7.54 2.83 16.23
N TYR A 89 -7.39 3.55 15.11
CA TYR A 89 -7.46 5.00 15.02
C TYR A 89 -8.80 5.49 14.44
N GLY A 90 -9.82 4.63 14.37
CA GLY A 90 -11.14 4.99 13.85
C GLY A 90 -11.18 5.27 12.35
N ILE A 91 -10.23 4.71 11.59
CA ILE A 91 -10.17 4.84 10.12
C ILE A 91 -10.51 3.50 9.49
N GLN A 92 -11.60 3.47 8.73
CA GLN A 92 -12.10 2.27 8.06
C GLN A 92 -11.66 2.24 6.59
N TYR A 93 -11.42 1.05 6.06
CA TYR A 93 -11.06 0.87 4.65
C TYR A 93 -12.31 0.67 3.78
N ASN A 94 -12.50 1.52 2.76
CA ASN A 94 -13.53 1.40 1.71
C ASN A 94 -14.95 1.06 2.21
N ASP A 95 -15.34 1.60 3.37
CA ASP A 95 -16.65 1.38 4.01
C ASP A 95 -16.95 -0.11 4.33
N ILE A 96 -15.90 -0.93 4.47
CA ILE A 96 -16.03 -2.32 4.89
C ILE A 96 -16.37 -2.34 6.39
N GLN A 97 -17.46 -3.05 6.72
CA GLN A 97 -17.94 -3.17 8.11
C GLN A 97 -17.18 -4.22 8.93
N ASP A 98 -16.53 -5.17 8.25
CA ASP A 98 -15.74 -6.22 8.88
C ASP A 98 -14.34 -5.73 9.29
N GLU A 99 -13.64 -6.54 10.10
CA GLU A 99 -12.25 -6.28 10.45
C GLU A 99 -11.37 -6.25 9.18
N THR A 100 -10.52 -5.24 9.09
CA THR A 100 -9.61 -5.02 7.95
C THR A 100 -8.15 -5.05 8.43
N PRO A 101 -7.65 -6.19 8.95
CA PRO A 101 -6.30 -6.29 9.53
C PRO A 101 -5.19 -6.00 8.52
N PHE A 102 -5.48 -6.19 7.23
CA PHE A 102 -4.57 -5.86 6.13
C PHE A 102 -4.42 -4.35 5.88
N PHE A 103 -5.31 -3.51 6.43
CA PHE A 103 -5.26 -2.06 6.28
C PHE A 103 -4.61 -1.43 7.51
N MET A 104 -3.37 -0.99 7.35
CA MET A 104 -2.52 -0.56 8.45
C MET A 104 -2.01 0.86 8.26
N VAL A 105 -1.55 1.45 9.36
CA VAL A 105 -0.99 2.80 9.42
C VAL A 105 0.33 2.80 10.19
N LYS A 106 1.33 3.51 9.67
CA LYS A 106 2.52 3.89 10.41
C LYS A 106 2.34 5.31 10.91
N VAL A 107 2.35 5.51 12.23
CA VAL A 107 2.14 6.82 12.87
C VAL A 107 3.48 7.47 13.24
N PHE A 108 3.61 8.76 12.91
CA PHE A 108 4.71 9.63 13.34
C PHE A 108 4.23 10.79 14.21
N ASP A 109 2.94 11.13 14.13
CA ASP A 109 2.26 12.18 14.88
C ASP A 109 0.92 11.63 15.41
N GLU A 110 0.90 11.23 16.69
CA GLU A 110 -0.27 10.65 17.36
C GLU A 110 -1.41 11.65 17.49
N ASP A 111 -1.12 12.92 17.78
CA ASP A 111 -2.15 13.95 17.93
C ASP A 111 -2.92 14.13 16.62
N LYS A 112 -2.19 14.11 15.49
CA LYS A 112 -2.80 14.30 14.18
C LYS A 112 -3.66 13.11 13.75
N ILE A 113 -3.21 11.87 13.94
CA ILE A 113 -4.03 10.70 13.59
C ILE A 113 -5.26 10.59 14.49
N ASN A 114 -5.13 10.85 15.80
CA ASN A 114 -6.25 10.79 16.75
C ASN A 114 -7.28 11.91 16.56
N SER A 115 -6.91 13.00 15.88
CA SER A 115 -7.85 14.04 15.47
C SER A 115 -8.71 13.66 14.26
N LEU A 116 -8.36 12.57 13.57
CA LEU A 116 -9.03 12.10 12.37
C LEU A 116 -9.92 10.90 12.69
N HIS A 117 -10.99 10.77 11.91
CA HIS A 117 -11.85 9.59 11.85
C HIS A 117 -12.47 9.59 10.45
N GLY A 118 -12.88 8.41 9.96
CA GLY A 118 -13.61 8.32 8.71
C GLY A 118 -13.22 7.13 7.86
N ILE A 119 -13.53 7.24 6.57
CA ILE A 119 -13.36 6.16 5.61
C ILE A 119 -12.25 6.54 4.65
N TYR A 120 -11.20 5.70 4.63
CA TYR A 120 -10.18 5.72 3.60
C TYR A 120 -10.80 5.21 2.30
N ILE A 121 -10.67 5.98 1.22
CA ILE A 121 -11.13 5.60 -0.11
C ILE A 121 -9.93 5.54 -1.04
N ASP A 122 -9.80 4.40 -1.74
CA ASP A 122 -8.78 4.23 -2.77
C ASP A 122 -8.87 5.30 -3.84
N ASN A 123 -7.72 5.65 -4.41
CA ASN A 123 -7.69 6.54 -5.55
C ASN A 123 -8.51 5.93 -6.71
N PRO A 124 -9.45 6.68 -7.31
CA PRO A 124 -10.25 6.17 -8.43
C PRO A 124 -9.43 5.65 -9.61
N CYS A 125 -8.13 5.99 -9.72
CA CYS A 125 -7.24 5.39 -10.72
C CYS A 125 -7.08 3.87 -10.59
N PHE A 126 -7.43 3.28 -9.45
CA PHE A 126 -7.46 1.83 -9.25
C PHE A 126 -8.80 1.19 -9.64
N ASN A 127 -9.83 1.99 -9.93
CA ASN A 127 -11.10 1.49 -10.45
C ASN A 127 -10.97 1.23 -11.94
N VAL A 128 -11.33 0.03 -12.37
CA VAL A 128 -11.33 -0.38 -13.78
C VAL A 128 -12.77 -0.67 -14.18
N ASP A 129 -13.20 -0.17 -15.33
CA ASP A 129 -14.48 -0.59 -15.91
C ASP A 129 -14.37 -2.04 -16.38
N GLU A 130 -15.24 -2.92 -15.87
CA GLU A 130 -15.18 -4.35 -16.16
C GLU A 130 -15.36 -4.66 -17.65
N ASN A 131 -16.17 -3.88 -18.38
CA ASN A 131 -16.37 -4.10 -19.81
C ASN A 131 -15.13 -3.69 -20.60
N GLU A 132 -14.50 -2.55 -20.23
CA GLU A 132 -13.23 -2.14 -20.85
C GLU A 132 -12.11 -3.14 -20.59
N LEU A 133 -12.05 -3.71 -19.37
CA LEU A 133 -11.10 -4.76 -19.01
C LEU A 133 -11.31 -6.03 -19.86
N GLU A 134 -12.55 -6.51 -19.98
CA GLU A 134 -12.87 -7.68 -20.79
C GLU A 134 -12.52 -7.49 -22.27
N GLU A 135 -12.83 -6.32 -22.83
CA GLU A 135 -12.49 -5.98 -24.22
C GLU A 135 -10.97 -5.83 -24.44
N PHE A 136 -10.25 -5.36 -23.42
CA PHE A 136 -8.79 -5.30 -23.45
C PHE A 136 -8.17 -6.71 -23.41
N ASP A 137 -8.64 -7.58 -22.53
CA ASP A 137 -8.11 -8.94 -22.35
C ASP A 137 -8.32 -9.82 -23.58
N LYS A 138 -9.41 -9.64 -24.33
CA LYS A 138 -9.66 -10.32 -25.62
C LYS A 138 -8.56 -10.06 -26.66
N LYS A 139 -7.73 -9.02 -26.50
CA LYS A 139 -6.61 -8.70 -27.42
C LYS A 139 -5.38 -9.58 -27.19
N PHE A 140 -5.30 -10.30 -26.06
CA PHE A 140 -4.20 -11.21 -25.77
C PHE A 140 -4.53 -12.64 -26.18
N PRO A 141 -3.53 -13.47 -26.54
CA PRO A 141 -3.72 -14.90 -26.69
C PRO A 141 -4.30 -15.50 -25.41
N PHE A 142 -5.17 -16.51 -25.54
CA PHE A 142 -5.73 -17.24 -24.40
C PHE A 142 -4.62 -17.74 -23.48
N LYS A 143 -4.61 -17.28 -22.22
CA LYS A 143 -3.68 -17.73 -21.19
C LYS A 143 -4.33 -18.83 -20.36
N LYS A 144 -3.70 -20.02 -20.34
CA LYS A 144 -4.07 -21.07 -19.39
C LYS A 144 -3.72 -20.60 -17.98
N LYS A 145 -4.67 -20.66 -17.04
CA LYS A 145 -4.37 -20.43 -15.63
C LYS A 145 -3.41 -21.52 -15.15
N GLU A 146 -2.22 -21.11 -14.70
CA GLU A 146 -1.23 -21.98 -14.09
C GLU A 146 -1.16 -21.71 -12.59
N LYS A 147 -0.76 -22.73 -11.81
CA LYS A 147 -0.45 -22.60 -10.40
C LYS A 147 1.06 -22.69 -10.24
N LEU A 148 1.70 -21.60 -9.82
CA LEU A 148 3.15 -21.49 -9.66
C LEU A 148 3.53 -21.57 -8.17
N ASP A 149 4.76 -22.01 -7.88
CA ASP A 149 5.27 -22.24 -6.51
C ASP A 149 5.22 -21.02 -5.58
N GLY A 150 4.91 -19.82 -6.09
CA GLY A 150 4.78 -18.57 -5.33
C GLY A 150 3.34 -18.09 -5.10
N GLN A 151 2.32 -18.79 -5.59
CA GLN A 151 0.93 -18.44 -5.32
C GLN A 151 0.45 -19.13 -4.03
N LEU A 152 -0.18 -18.36 -3.14
CA LEU A 152 -0.78 -18.92 -1.92
C LEU A 152 -1.85 -19.96 -2.30
N ASP A 153 -1.86 -21.07 -1.56
CA ASP A 153 -2.95 -22.04 -1.63
C ASP A 153 -4.20 -21.40 -1.02
N PHE A 154 -5.14 -20.98 -1.87
CA PHE A 154 -6.51 -20.61 -1.46
C PHE A 154 -7.41 -21.84 -1.39
#